data_AF-A0A2D5J749-F1
#
_entry.id   AF-A0A2D5J749-F1
#
_cell.length_a   1.000
_cell.length_b   1.000
_cell.length_c   1.000
_cell.angle_alpha   90.00
_cell.angle_beta   90.00
_cell.angle_gamma   90.00
#
_symmetry.space_group_name_H-M   'P 1'
#
loop_
_entity.id
_entity.type
_entity.pdbx_description
1 polymer ?
#
loop_
_entity_poly.entity_id
_entity_poly.type
_entity_poly.pdbx_seq_one_letter_code
_entity_poly.pdbx_strand_id
1 'polypeptide(L)'
;MPCERHNFYPIQCKVVRESQWSYNVKWISVPSHSPSHADSVPLVGPEVLVAIAIGIFLLLTVIRAYGSGALSHGRRPRTALRQKATGPSVGPDHGPAPSGSPGPVPSFSGVPANYQQIQAVAGAAFRKQRLLNHGEYKLLLQIEDILPNIAPRHRLMAQTSLSEVIRPVGDGVSKEWKQAFHAINAKRLDFAIFDSAGYLACAVEYQGAGHYTDQTRTFVRDAVKREALRRAGVPLIEIEPTFTKPDIEAALRRHLPAAQKA
;
A
#
# COMPACT_ATOMS: atom_id res chain seq x y z
N MET A 1 21.08 -53.39 26.49
CA MET A 1 20.05 -52.40 26.85
C MET A 1 19.96 -52.33 28.35
N PRO A 2 20.17 -51.14 28.93
CA PRO A 2 19.01 -50.39 29.40
C PRO A 2 19.02 -48.91 29.00
N CYS A 3 17.80 -48.40 28.95
CA CYS A 3 17.30 -47.06 28.62
C CYS A 3 18.05 -45.92 29.32
N GLU A 4 18.70 -45.03 28.56
CA GLU A 4 19.19 -43.74 29.05
C GLU A 4 18.03 -42.75 29.18
N ARG A 5 17.84 -42.25 30.40
CA ARG A 5 16.84 -41.23 30.73
C ARG A 5 17.35 -39.87 30.27
N HIS A 6 16.54 -39.18 29.50
CA HIS A 6 16.71 -37.75 29.22
C HIS A 6 16.57 -36.94 30.52
N ASN A 7 17.67 -36.35 30.97
CA ASN A 7 17.64 -35.28 31.97
C ASN A 7 17.19 -33.98 31.29
N PHE A 8 15.95 -33.57 31.61
CA PHE A 8 15.48 -32.21 31.39
C PHE A 8 16.23 -31.26 32.34
N TYR A 9 16.99 -30.32 31.78
CA TYR A 9 17.49 -29.17 32.53
C TYR A 9 16.37 -28.13 32.66
N PRO A 10 16.03 -27.66 33.87
CA PRO A 10 15.14 -26.52 34.02
C PRO A 10 15.89 -25.24 33.61
N ILE A 11 15.45 -24.60 32.53
CA ILE A 11 15.83 -23.22 32.21
C ILE A 11 15.24 -22.33 33.29
N GLN A 12 16.04 -21.93 34.28
CA GLN A 12 15.68 -20.87 35.19
C GLN A 12 15.62 -19.56 34.40
N CYS A 13 14.39 -19.08 34.17
CA CYS A 13 14.14 -17.74 33.70
C CYS A 13 14.49 -16.76 34.84
N LYS A 14 15.70 -16.21 34.80
CA LYS A 14 16.16 -15.21 35.76
C LYS A 14 15.43 -13.90 35.43
N VAL A 15 14.37 -13.61 36.19
CA VAL A 15 13.69 -12.32 36.22
C VAL A 15 14.74 -11.26 36.56
N VAL A 16 15.14 -10.47 35.57
CA VAL A 16 16.00 -9.30 35.76
C VAL A 16 15.16 -8.22 36.42
N ARG A 17 15.62 -7.79 37.59
CA ARG A 17 15.01 -6.78 38.46
C ARG A 17 14.81 -5.47 37.70
N GLU A 18 13.61 -4.90 37.86
CA GLU A 18 13.29 -3.52 37.49
C GLU A 18 14.25 -2.55 38.18
N SER A 19 15.04 -1.86 37.36
CA SER A 19 15.82 -0.71 37.79
C SER A 19 14.91 0.51 37.89
N GLN A 20 14.90 1.08 39.09
CA GLN A 20 14.26 2.31 39.52
C GLN A 20 14.36 3.44 38.50
N TRP A 21 13.19 3.95 38.07
CA TRP A 21 13.06 5.30 37.53
C TRP A 21 12.35 6.14 38.58
N SER A 22 13.12 6.98 39.29
CA SER A 22 12.59 7.99 40.20
C SER A 22 12.11 9.19 39.39
N TYR A 23 10.80 9.28 39.15
CA TYR A 23 10.18 10.49 38.65
C TYR A 23 9.94 11.45 39.81
N ASN A 24 10.65 12.59 39.80
CA ASN A 24 10.35 13.72 40.66
C ASN A 24 9.02 14.35 40.22
N VAL A 25 7.90 13.90 40.81
CA VAL A 25 6.58 14.52 40.62
C VAL A 25 6.43 15.61 41.67
N LYS A 26 6.63 16.87 41.24
CA LYS A 26 6.31 18.05 42.04
C LYS A 26 4.79 18.22 42.03
N TRP A 27 4.14 17.91 43.14
CA TRP A 27 2.70 18.14 43.33
C TRP A 27 2.42 19.64 43.30
N ILE A 28 1.74 20.10 42.25
CA ILE A 28 1.09 21.42 42.23
C ILE A 28 -0.34 21.19 42.73
N SER A 29 -0.66 21.78 43.87
CA SER A 29 -2.02 21.78 44.44
C SER A 29 -2.96 22.51 43.49
N VAL A 30 -3.90 21.79 42.86
CA VAL A 30 -5.00 22.38 42.10
C VAL A 30 -6.15 22.69 43.07
N PRO A 31 -6.70 23.91 43.10
CA PRO A 31 -7.85 24.20 43.95
C PRO A 31 -9.09 23.47 43.42
N SER A 32 -9.82 22.82 44.33
CA SER A 32 -11.14 22.25 44.06
C SER A 32 -12.13 23.36 43.71
N HIS A 33 -12.56 23.44 42.46
CA HIS A 33 -13.76 24.18 42.07
C HIS A 33 -14.92 23.20 41.91
N SER A 34 -15.95 23.45 42.70
CA SER A 34 -17.27 22.81 42.64
C SER A 34 -17.94 23.07 41.29
N PRO A 35 -18.62 22.09 40.67
CA PRO A 35 -19.24 22.26 39.38
C PRO A 35 -20.59 22.98 39.55
N SER A 36 -20.64 24.25 39.19
CA SER A 36 -21.89 24.97 38.93
C SER A 36 -22.02 25.20 37.42
N HIS A 37 -23.18 24.81 36.90
CA HIS A 37 -23.69 24.98 35.53
C HIS A 37 -23.28 23.92 34.49
N ALA A 38 -24.29 23.11 34.17
CA ALA A 38 -24.36 22.32 32.95
C ALA A 38 -24.48 23.26 31.76
N ASP A 39 -23.45 23.32 30.93
CA ASP A 39 -23.51 23.96 29.62
C ASP A 39 -24.26 23.03 28.66
N SER A 40 -25.45 23.46 28.25
CA SER A 40 -26.23 22.85 27.18
C SER A 40 -25.47 22.95 25.86
N VAL A 41 -25.14 21.80 25.26
CA VAL A 41 -24.64 21.70 23.88
C VAL A 41 -25.68 22.33 22.95
N PRO A 42 -25.31 23.28 22.06
CA PRO A 42 -26.29 23.91 21.18
C PRO A 42 -26.83 22.86 20.20
N LEU A 43 -28.13 22.61 20.31
CA LEU A 43 -28.89 21.85 19.32
C LEU A 43 -28.70 22.52 17.96
N VAL A 44 -28.08 21.78 17.04
CA VAL A 44 -27.91 22.19 15.65
C VAL A 44 -29.30 22.46 15.08
N GLY A 45 -29.62 23.74 14.83
CA GLY A 45 -30.94 24.15 14.36
C GLY A 45 -31.31 23.48 13.03
N PRO A 46 -32.62 23.31 12.74
CA PRO A 46 -33.10 22.65 11.53
C PRO A 46 -32.54 23.29 10.24
N GLU A 47 -32.23 24.58 10.27
CA GLU A 47 -31.55 25.34 9.21
C GLU A 47 -30.24 24.67 8.73
N VAL A 48 -29.42 24.18 9.67
CA VAL A 48 -28.11 23.57 9.35
C VAL A 48 -28.30 22.18 8.73
N LEU A 49 -29.32 21.44 9.16
CA LEU A 49 -29.65 20.14 8.57
C LEU A 49 -30.18 20.30 7.13
N VAL A 50 -30.97 21.34 6.88
CA VAL A 50 -31.45 21.68 5.53
C VAL A 50 -30.27 22.06 4.62
N ALA A 51 -29.32 22.87 5.10
CA ALA A 51 -28.12 23.24 4.34
C ALA A 51 -27.26 22.01 3.99
N ILE A 52 -27.07 21.08 4.93
CA ILE A 52 -26.34 19.82 4.70
C ILE A 52 -27.08 18.95 3.68
N ALA A 53 -28.41 18.84 3.77
CA ALA A 53 -29.21 18.06 2.82
C ALA A 53 -29.15 18.63 1.39
N ILE A 54 -29.20 19.96 1.24
CA ILE A 54 -29.04 20.64 -0.07
C ILE A 54 -27.63 20.40 -0.62
N GLY A 55 -26.60 20.49 0.22
CA GLY A 55 -25.21 20.21 -0.19
C GLY A 55 -25.01 18.77 -0.65
N ILE A 56 -25.58 17.79 0.05
CA ILE A 56 -25.54 16.38 -0.34
C ILE A 56 -26.32 16.15 -1.63
N PHE A 57 -27.50 16.77 -1.80
CA PHE A 57 -28.29 16.66 -3.01
C PHE A 57 -27.55 17.22 -4.23
N LEU A 58 -26.95 18.42 -4.12
CA LEU A 58 -26.15 19.01 -5.18
C LEU A 58 -24.92 18.13 -5.52
N LEU A 59 -24.24 17.60 -4.51
CA LEU A 59 -23.12 16.67 -4.71
C LEU A 59 -23.55 15.39 -5.46
N LEU A 60 -24.70 14.82 -5.10
CA LEU A 60 -25.24 13.64 -5.78
C LEU A 60 -25.70 13.93 -7.20
N THR A 61 -26.25 15.12 -7.48
CA THR A 61 -26.61 15.51 -8.86
C THR A 61 -25.38 15.67 -9.77
N VAL A 62 -24.27 16.22 -9.25
CA VAL A 62 -22.99 16.30 -9.97
C VAL A 62 -22.44 14.89 -10.24
N ILE A 63 -22.41 14.01 -9.24
CA ILE A 63 -21.96 12.61 -9.42
C ILE A 63 -22.80 11.88 -10.48
N ARG A 64 -24.10 12.14 -10.55
CA ARG A 64 -24.99 11.53 -11.56
C ARG A 64 -24.79 12.10 -12.97
N ALA A 65 -24.52 13.41 -13.07
CA ALA A 65 -24.23 14.10 -14.34
C ALA A 65 -22.88 13.69 -14.93
N TYR A 66 -21.86 13.46 -14.10
CA TYR A 66 -20.54 12.99 -14.53
C TYR A 66 -20.42 11.45 -14.61
N GLY A 67 -21.28 10.71 -13.91
CA GLY A 67 -21.30 9.24 -13.92
C GLY A 67 -22.00 8.61 -15.13
N SER A 68 -22.64 9.41 -15.99
CA SER A 68 -23.39 8.94 -17.17
C SER A 68 -22.85 9.52 -18.48
N GLY A 69 -21.52 9.62 -18.61
CA GLY A 69 -20.86 9.99 -19.85
C GLY A 69 -20.42 8.76 -20.65
N ALA A 70 -21.34 8.16 -21.40
CA ALA A 70 -21.00 7.25 -22.49
C ALA A 70 -20.13 7.98 -23.51
N LEU A 71 -18.85 7.65 -23.61
CA LEU A 71 -17.96 8.23 -24.61
C LEU A 71 -18.17 7.57 -25.97
N SER A 72 -19.01 8.23 -26.78
CA SER A 72 -19.15 8.04 -28.21
C SER A 72 -17.79 8.13 -28.93
N HIS A 73 -17.58 7.20 -29.86
CA HIS A 73 -16.51 7.19 -30.85
C HIS A 73 -16.35 8.54 -31.58
N GLY A 74 -15.20 9.19 -31.39
CA GLY A 74 -14.73 10.27 -32.24
C GLY A 74 -13.49 9.84 -33.03
N ARG A 75 -13.67 9.40 -34.27
CA ARG A 75 -12.58 9.29 -35.26
C ARG A 75 -11.97 10.67 -35.46
N ARG A 76 -10.64 10.81 -35.29
CA ARG A 76 -9.87 11.93 -35.83
C ARG A 76 -8.93 11.44 -36.95
N PRO A 77 -8.80 12.19 -38.05
CA PRO A 77 -8.08 11.75 -39.23
C PRO A 77 -6.56 11.88 -39.04
N ARG A 78 -5.84 10.96 -39.67
CA ARG A 78 -4.37 10.92 -39.74
C ARG A 78 -3.87 12.04 -40.64
N THR A 79 -3.08 12.97 -40.10
CA THR A 79 -2.12 13.74 -40.89
C THR A 79 -0.73 13.16 -40.69
N ALA A 80 -0.09 12.88 -41.82
CA ALA A 80 1.18 12.23 -41.92
C ALA A 80 2.32 13.16 -41.50
N LEU A 81 3.20 12.68 -40.62
CA LEU A 81 4.59 13.14 -40.57
C LEU A 81 5.48 11.92 -40.39
N ARG A 82 6.02 11.51 -41.53
CA ARG A 82 7.00 10.46 -41.76
C ARG A 82 8.35 11.00 -41.35
N GLN A 83 8.91 10.48 -40.25
CA GLN A 83 10.34 10.54 -39.99
C GLN A 83 10.89 9.12 -39.93
N LYS A 84 11.87 8.89 -40.79
CA LYS A 84 12.48 7.61 -41.14
C LYS A 84 13.62 7.38 -40.14
N ALA A 85 13.45 6.47 -39.20
CA ALA A 85 14.52 6.00 -38.34
C ALA A 85 14.80 4.52 -38.67
N THR A 86 15.89 4.29 -39.38
CA THR A 86 16.45 2.98 -39.70
C THR A 86 17.28 2.49 -38.52
N GLY A 87 16.78 1.47 -37.82
CA GLY A 87 17.53 0.66 -36.86
C GLY A 87 16.80 -0.69 -36.66
N PRO A 88 17.47 -1.79 -36.34
CA PRO A 88 16.82 -3.09 -36.23
C PRO A 88 15.92 -3.11 -34.99
N SER A 89 14.61 -2.98 -35.19
CA SER A 89 13.62 -3.16 -34.13
C SER A 89 13.43 -4.65 -33.88
N VAL A 90 14.16 -5.22 -32.92
CA VAL A 90 13.75 -6.48 -32.29
C VAL A 90 12.59 -6.14 -31.36
N GLY A 91 11.38 -6.12 -31.92
CA GLY A 91 10.15 -5.95 -31.16
C GLY A 91 9.82 -7.23 -30.37
N PRO A 92 9.22 -7.12 -29.18
CA PRO A 92 8.75 -8.29 -28.46
C PRO A 92 7.60 -8.95 -29.25
N ASP A 93 7.75 -10.24 -29.50
CA ASP A 93 6.73 -11.09 -30.12
C ASP A 93 5.46 -11.09 -29.24
N HIS A 94 4.47 -10.30 -29.64
CA HIS A 94 3.15 -10.24 -29.04
C HIS A 94 2.23 -11.07 -29.93
N GLY A 95 2.08 -12.35 -29.62
CA GLY A 95 1.09 -13.20 -30.25
C GLY A 95 -0.29 -12.52 -30.25
N PRO A 96 -1.09 -12.67 -31.33
CA PRO A 96 -2.37 -11.98 -31.46
C PRO A 96 -3.31 -12.35 -30.32
N ALA A 97 -4.05 -11.36 -29.81
CA ALA A 97 -5.15 -11.61 -28.89
C ALA A 97 -6.15 -12.58 -29.54
N PRO A 98 -6.71 -13.56 -28.82
CA PRO A 98 -7.78 -14.39 -29.36
C PRO A 98 -8.94 -13.47 -29.77
N SER A 99 -9.26 -13.48 -31.07
CA SER A 99 -10.23 -12.61 -31.73
C SER A 99 -11.70 -13.01 -31.50
N GLY A 100 -11.97 -13.88 -30.52
CA GLY A 100 -13.32 -14.30 -30.17
C GLY A 100 -13.96 -13.29 -29.23
N SER A 101 -14.97 -12.55 -29.71
CA SER A 101 -15.93 -11.91 -28.80
C SER A 101 -16.55 -13.00 -27.92
N PRO A 102 -16.53 -12.88 -26.58
CA PRO A 102 -17.26 -13.79 -25.72
C PRO A 102 -18.74 -13.74 -26.15
N GLY A 103 -19.33 -14.90 -26.42
CA GLY A 103 -20.76 -14.98 -26.70
C GLY A 103 -21.58 -14.41 -25.54
N PRO A 104 -22.87 -14.09 -25.74
CA PRO A 104 -23.73 -13.56 -24.68
C PRO A 104 -23.72 -14.50 -23.47
N VAL A 105 -23.18 -14.05 -22.34
CA VAL A 105 -23.27 -14.77 -21.08
C VAL A 105 -24.72 -14.64 -20.58
N PRO A 106 -25.43 -15.75 -20.32
CA PRO A 106 -26.80 -15.70 -19.84
C PRO A 106 -26.89 -14.95 -18.51
N SER A 107 -27.80 -13.96 -18.45
CA SER A 107 -28.08 -13.18 -17.24
C SER A 107 -28.98 -13.97 -16.30
N PHE A 108 -28.43 -14.38 -15.15
CA PHE A 108 -29.17 -15.06 -14.10
C PHE A 108 -29.21 -14.16 -12.86
N SER A 109 -30.22 -13.31 -12.75
CA SER A 109 -30.49 -12.56 -11.52
C SER A 109 -30.91 -13.53 -10.41
N GLY A 110 -30.16 -13.58 -9.31
CA GLY A 110 -30.47 -14.43 -8.13
C GLY A 110 -29.36 -15.40 -7.71
N VAL A 111 -28.24 -15.46 -8.42
CA VAL A 111 -27.13 -16.34 -8.05
C VAL A 111 -26.26 -15.69 -6.95
N PRO A 112 -25.78 -16.45 -5.93
CA PRO A 112 -24.92 -15.90 -4.88
C PRO A 112 -23.69 -15.16 -5.43
N ALA A 113 -23.20 -14.15 -4.70
CA ALA A 113 -22.20 -13.19 -5.17
C ALA A 113 -20.88 -13.81 -5.68
N ASN A 114 -20.46 -14.95 -5.11
CA ASN A 114 -19.28 -15.70 -5.56
C ASN A 114 -19.45 -16.26 -6.98
N TYR A 115 -20.64 -16.74 -7.33
CA TYR A 115 -20.91 -17.22 -8.70
C TYR A 115 -21.01 -16.07 -9.70
N GLN A 116 -21.47 -14.89 -9.27
CA GLN A 116 -21.47 -13.68 -10.13
C GLN A 116 -20.05 -13.28 -10.54
N GLN A 117 -19.07 -13.44 -9.64
CA GLN A 117 -17.65 -13.19 -9.96
C GLN A 117 -17.14 -14.19 -11.01
N ILE A 118 -17.46 -15.48 -10.86
CA ILE A 118 -17.09 -16.52 -11.83
C ILE A 118 -17.71 -16.21 -13.20
N GLN A 119 -18.98 -15.79 -13.24
CA GLN A 119 -19.64 -15.37 -14.48
C GLN A 119 -18.96 -14.17 -15.13
N ALA A 120 -18.58 -13.16 -14.34
CA ALA A 120 -17.86 -11.99 -14.85
C ALA A 120 -16.50 -12.37 -15.44
N VAL A 121 -15.77 -13.30 -14.81
CA VAL A 121 -14.51 -13.83 -15.33
C VAL A 121 -14.76 -14.64 -16.60
N ALA A 122 -15.72 -15.57 -16.61
CA ALA A 122 -16.04 -16.39 -17.77
C ALA A 122 -16.49 -15.57 -18.99
N GLY A 123 -17.15 -14.44 -18.77
CA GLY A 123 -17.60 -13.52 -19.81
C GLY A 123 -16.54 -12.54 -20.32
N ALA A 124 -15.32 -12.52 -19.76
CA ALA A 124 -14.29 -11.56 -20.11
C ALA A 124 -13.10 -12.21 -20.83
N ALA A 125 -12.54 -11.50 -21.81
CA ALA A 125 -11.25 -11.87 -22.39
C ALA A 125 -10.11 -11.33 -21.51
N PHE A 126 -9.10 -12.16 -21.22
CA PHE A 126 -7.93 -11.77 -20.45
C PHE A 126 -6.69 -11.69 -21.34
N ARG A 127 -5.82 -10.73 -21.01
CA ARG A 127 -4.49 -10.62 -21.61
C ARG A 127 -3.45 -10.42 -20.52
N LYS A 128 -2.23 -10.87 -20.80
CA LYS A 128 -1.07 -10.53 -19.97
C LYS A 128 -0.79 -9.03 -20.07
N GLN A 129 -0.31 -8.44 -18.97
CA GLN A 129 0.17 -7.07 -18.91
C GLN A 129 1.49 -7.02 -18.14
N ARG A 130 2.26 -5.95 -18.33
CA ARG A 130 3.47 -5.71 -17.52
C ARG A 130 3.07 -5.44 -16.08
N LEU A 131 3.83 -6.01 -15.13
CA LEU A 131 3.64 -5.74 -13.71
C LEU A 131 4.09 -4.32 -13.34
N LEU A 132 5.21 -3.89 -13.92
CA LEU A 132 5.87 -2.62 -13.62
C LEU A 132 5.89 -1.70 -14.85
N ASN A 133 5.83 -0.39 -14.58
CA ASN A 133 6.11 0.61 -15.60
C ASN A 133 7.61 0.64 -15.95
N HIS A 134 8.00 1.43 -16.96
CA HIS A 134 9.39 1.46 -17.42
C HIS A 134 10.39 1.98 -16.37
N GLY A 135 10.00 2.98 -15.58
CA GLY A 135 10.84 3.55 -14.53
C GLY A 135 11.01 2.58 -13.37
N GLU A 136 9.90 2.01 -12.89
CA GLU A 136 9.91 0.95 -11.87
C GLU A 136 10.73 -0.26 -12.31
N TYR A 137 10.58 -0.71 -13.55
CA TYR A 137 11.35 -1.85 -14.06
C TYR A 137 12.85 -1.56 -14.12
N LYS A 138 13.26 -0.33 -14.47
CA LYS A 138 14.66 0.06 -14.39
C LYS A 138 15.17 0.06 -12.95
N LEU A 139 14.38 0.60 -12.02
CA LEU A 139 14.73 0.61 -10.60
C LEU A 139 14.86 -0.80 -10.04
N LEU A 140 13.96 -1.72 -10.42
CA LEU A 140 14.04 -3.14 -10.05
C LEU A 140 15.42 -3.70 -10.41
N LEU A 141 15.84 -3.56 -11.68
CA LEU A 141 17.12 -4.08 -12.15
C LEU A 141 18.32 -3.45 -11.42
N GLN A 142 18.24 -2.15 -11.08
CA GLN A 142 19.29 -1.48 -10.32
C GLN A 142 19.39 -2.02 -8.89
N ILE A 143 18.26 -2.20 -8.19
CA ILE A 143 18.25 -2.75 -6.83
C ILE A 143 18.69 -4.21 -6.84
N GLU A 144 18.24 -5.02 -7.81
CA GLU A 144 18.66 -6.43 -7.94
C GLU A 144 20.17 -6.59 -8.12
N ASP A 145 20.82 -5.65 -8.81
CA ASP A 145 22.27 -5.64 -8.99
C ASP A 145 23.02 -5.14 -7.74
N ILE A 146 22.47 -4.16 -7.02
CA ILE A 146 23.09 -3.60 -5.81
C ILE A 146 22.94 -4.54 -4.60
N LEU A 147 21.74 -5.07 -4.39
CA LEU A 147 21.33 -5.70 -3.14
C LEU A 147 22.21 -6.89 -2.73
N PRO A 148 22.65 -7.80 -3.63
CA PRO A 148 23.54 -8.91 -3.28
C PRO A 148 24.88 -8.45 -2.68
N ASN A 149 25.37 -7.27 -3.08
CA ASN A 149 26.66 -6.74 -2.63
C ASN A 149 26.59 -6.10 -1.24
N ILE A 150 25.43 -5.56 -0.86
CA ILE A 150 25.26 -4.83 0.41
C ILE A 150 24.51 -5.63 1.46
N ALA A 151 23.64 -6.54 1.04
CA ALA A 151 22.74 -7.31 1.88
C ALA A 151 22.44 -8.69 1.24
N PRO A 152 23.44 -9.59 1.15
CA PRO A 152 23.38 -10.82 0.32
C PRO A 152 22.25 -11.80 0.67
N ARG A 153 21.78 -11.77 1.91
CA ARG A 153 20.69 -12.65 2.39
C ARG A 153 19.30 -12.03 2.26
N HIS A 154 19.20 -10.79 1.79
CA HIS A 154 17.93 -10.12 1.59
C HIS A 154 17.30 -10.50 0.25
N ARG A 155 15.99 -10.29 0.13
CA ARG A 155 15.21 -10.58 -1.07
C ARG A 155 14.36 -9.37 -1.44
N LEU A 156 14.37 -9.01 -2.73
CA LEU A 156 13.54 -7.95 -3.29
C LEU A 156 12.25 -8.55 -3.85
N MET A 157 11.11 -7.90 -3.59
CA MET A 157 9.82 -8.25 -4.17
C MET A 157 9.10 -7.00 -4.64
N ALA A 158 8.51 -7.04 -5.84
CA ALA A 158 7.76 -5.93 -6.42
C ALA A 158 6.24 -6.05 -6.16
N GLN A 159 5.55 -4.91 -6.09
CA GLN A 159 4.07 -4.83 -5.97
C GLN A 159 3.50 -5.59 -4.76
N THR A 160 4.26 -5.57 -3.66
CA THR A 160 3.97 -6.32 -2.43
C THR A 160 2.79 -5.71 -1.69
N SER A 161 1.83 -6.54 -1.26
CA SER A 161 0.69 -6.09 -0.45
C SER A 161 1.14 -5.59 0.92
N LEU A 162 0.79 -4.35 1.29
CA LEU A 162 1.24 -3.76 2.54
C LEU A 162 0.67 -4.49 3.76
N SER A 163 -0.59 -4.92 3.68
CA SER A 163 -1.28 -5.64 4.77
C SER A 163 -0.77 -7.06 5.03
N GLU A 164 -0.05 -7.65 4.07
CA GLU A 164 0.55 -8.98 4.23
C GLU A 164 1.90 -8.92 4.94
N VAL A 165 2.55 -7.75 4.93
CA VAL A 165 3.90 -7.58 5.47
C VAL A 165 3.95 -6.78 6.75
N ILE A 166 2.96 -5.92 7.00
CA ILE A 166 2.77 -5.22 8.28
C ILE A 166 1.31 -5.29 8.70
N ARG A 167 1.06 -5.32 10.01
CA ARG A 167 -0.28 -5.35 10.59
C ARG A 167 -0.36 -4.44 11.81
N PRO A 168 -1.51 -3.80 12.07
CA PRO A 168 -1.72 -3.13 13.35
C PRO A 168 -1.62 -4.16 14.50
N VAL A 169 -1.05 -3.73 15.62
CA VAL A 169 -1.00 -4.54 16.85
C VAL A 169 -2.37 -4.48 17.53
N GLY A 170 -2.87 -5.63 18.01
CA GLY A 170 -4.14 -5.72 18.72
C GLY A 170 -4.81 -7.07 18.53
N ASP A 171 -6.10 -7.12 18.88
CA ASP A 171 -6.91 -8.34 18.98
C ASP A 171 -7.58 -8.78 17.67
N GLY A 172 -7.49 -7.98 16.60
CA GLY A 172 -8.20 -8.27 15.34
C GLY A 172 -9.71 -7.99 15.38
N VAL A 173 -10.25 -7.58 16.52
CA VAL A 173 -11.69 -7.45 16.75
C VAL A 173 -12.11 -6.01 16.99
N SER A 174 -11.24 -5.21 17.62
CA SER A 174 -11.52 -3.81 17.92
C SER A 174 -11.79 -2.99 16.64
N LYS A 175 -12.62 -1.95 16.79
CA LYS A 175 -13.00 -1.09 15.68
C LYS A 175 -11.77 -0.37 15.12
N GLU A 176 -10.89 0.09 15.99
CA GLU A 176 -9.67 0.81 15.66
C GLU A 176 -8.70 -0.09 14.89
N TRP A 177 -8.53 -1.34 15.34
CA TRP A 177 -7.70 -2.32 14.64
C TRP A 177 -8.23 -2.59 13.23
N LYS A 178 -9.55 -2.85 13.11
CA LYS A 178 -10.20 -3.11 11.81
C LYS A 178 -10.05 -1.92 10.88
N GLN A 179 -10.27 -0.71 11.36
CA GLN A 179 -10.09 0.51 10.58
C GLN A 179 -8.66 0.66 10.08
N ALA A 180 -7.67 0.46 10.95
CA ALA A 180 -6.26 0.51 10.56
C ALA A 180 -5.90 -0.57 9.54
N PHE A 181 -6.36 -1.81 9.75
CA PHE A 181 -6.12 -2.91 8.83
C PHE A 181 -6.76 -2.65 7.45
N HIS A 182 -8.02 -2.22 7.41
CA HIS A 182 -8.69 -1.86 6.16
C HIS A 182 -8.01 -0.70 5.44
N ALA A 183 -7.50 0.29 6.19
CA ALA A 183 -6.80 1.42 5.61
C ALA A 183 -5.55 0.98 4.83
N ILE A 184 -4.83 -0.04 5.28
CA ILE A 184 -3.63 -0.55 4.58
C ILE A 184 -3.93 -1.69 3.59
N ASN A 185 -5.06 -2.37 3.71
CA ASN A 185 -5.37 -3.58 2.92
C ASN A 185 -5.36 -3.38 1.40
N ALA A 186 -5.83 -2.23 0.93
CA ALA A 186 -5.87 -1.91 -0.49
C ALA A 186 -4.61 -1.18 -0.99
N LYS A 187 -3.50 -1.25 -0.24
CA LYS A 187 -2.24 -0.58 -0.54
C LYS A 187 -1.15 -1.60 -0.84
N ARG A 188 -0.33 -1.25 -1.82
CA ARG A 188 0.84 -2.02 -2.23
C ARG A 188 2.06 -1.12 -2.13
N LEU A 189 3.19 -1.74 -1.83
CA LEU A 189 4.53 -1.17 -1.97
C LEU A 189 5.00 -1.44 -3.39
N ASP A 190 5.64 -0.45 -4.02
CA ASP A 190 6.27 -0.68 -5.33
C ASP A 190 7.35 -1.76 -5.21
N PHE A 191 8.19 -1.66 -4.18
CA PHE A 191 9.14 -2.69 -3.81
C PHE A 191 9.24 -2.88 -2.29
N ALA A 192 9.50 -4.11 -1.90
CA ALA A 192 9.74 -4.55 -0.53
C ALA A 192 11.04 -5.35 -0.48
N ILE A 193 11.90 -5.02 0.47
CA ILE A 193 13.13 -5.75 0.76
C ILE A 193 12.92 -6.52 2.05
N PHE A 194 13.05 -7.84 1.98
CA PHE A 194 12.93 -8.74 3.11
C PHE A 194 14.30 -9.18 3.60
N ASP A 195 14.45 -9.31 4.93
CA ASP A 195 15.64 -9.87 5.53
C ASP A 195 15.71 -11.40 5.38
N SER A 196 16.75 -12.01 5.95
CA SER A 196 16.95 -13.46 5.90
C SER A 196 15.94 -14.27 6.70
N ALA A 197 15.18 -13.63 7.60
CA ALA A 197 14.12 -14.24 8.38
C ALA A 197 12.74 -14.07 7.72
N GLY A 198 12.67 -13.32 6.60
CA GLY A 198 11.43 -13.06 5.88
C GLY A 198 10.63 -11.88 6.43
N TYR A 199 11.21 -11.05 7.30
CA TYR A 199 10.57 -9.82 7.76
C TYR A 199 10.87 -8.66 6.80
N LEU A 200 9.92 -7.73 6.69
CA LEU A 200 10.10 -6.53 5.89
C LEU A 200 11.19 -5.64 6.51
N ALA A 201 12.35 -5.60 5.85
CA ALA A 201 13.50 -4.82 6.28
C ALA A 201 13.44 -3.37 5.79
N CYS A 202 12.93 -3.15 4.57
CA CYS A 202 12.82 -1.82 3.98
C CYS A 202 11.76 -1.80 2.87
N ALA A 203 11.00 -0.71 2.80
CA ALA A 203 10.11 -0.41 1.68
C ALA A 203 10.76 0.58 0.73
N VAL A 204 10.53 0.43 -0.58
CA VAL A 204 11.01 1.37 -1.59
C VAL A 204 9.85 1.75 -2.51
N GLU A 205 9.67 3.06 -2.74
CA GLU A 205 8.61 3.64 -3.56
C GLU A 205 9.23 4.47 -4.68
N TYR A 206 8.72 4.34 -5.91
CA TYR A 206 9.22 5.07 -7.07
C TYR A 206 8.32 6.28 -7.36
N GLN A 207 8.90 7.48 -7.32
CA GLN A 207 8.19 8.71 -7.62
C GLN A 207 8.13 8.93 -9.15
N GLY A 208 7.15 8.31 -9.81
CA GLY A 208 6.98 8.48 -11.26
C GLY A 208 6.47 9.87 -11.65
N ALA A 209 6.71 10.30 -12.89
CA ALA A 209 6.20 11.58 -13.44
C ALA A 209 4.65 11.66 -13.59
N GLY A 210 3.91 10.70 -13.05
CA GLY A 210 2.48 10.50 -13.27
C GLY A 210 1.53 11.14 -12.25
N HIS A 211 2.02 11.92 -11.27
CA HIS A 211 1.21 12.42 -10.15
C HIS A 211 0.26 13.60 -10.47
N TYR A 212 -0.14 13.80 -11.74
CA TYR A 212 -0.84 15.03 -12.14
C TYR A 212 -2.38 14.97 -12.17
N THR A 213 -3.01 13.78 -12.10
CA THR A 213 -4.46 13.68 -12.36
C THR A 213 -5.35 13.74 -11.11
N ASP A 214 -4.84 13.34 -9.94
CA ASP A 214 -5.57 13.44 -8.65
C ASP A 214 -4.56 13.54 -7.49
N GLN A 215 -4.04 14.76 -7.30
CA GLN A 215 -3.00 15.06 -6.32
C GLN A 215 -3.49 14.78 -4.89
N THR A 216 -4.74 15.12 -4.58
CA THR A 216 -5.31 14.96 -3.24
C THR A 216 -5.43 13.49 -2.84
N ARG A 217 -5.99 12.64 -3.72
CA ARG A 217 -6.15 11.21 -3.41
C ARG A 217 -4.82 10.48 -3.33
N THR A 218 -3.86 10.85 -4.18
CA THR A 218 -2.52 10.25 -4.18
C THR A 218 -1.77 10.62 -2.91
N PHE A 219 -1.79 11.89 -2.52
CA PHE A 219 -1.20 12.37 -1.28
C PHE A 219 -1.72 11.63 -0.05
N VAL A 220 -3.05 11.46 0.08
CA VAL A 220 -3.63 10.74 1.22
C VAL A 220 -3.21 9.26 1.24
N ARG A 221 -3.11 8.61 0.07
CA ARG A 221 -2.66 7.21 -0.01
C ARG A 221 -1.22 7.07 0.47
N ASP A 222 -0.34 7.96 0.03
CA ASP A 222 1.08 7.93 0.38
C ASP A 222 1.30 8.31 1.85
N ALA A 223 0.53 9.26 2.38
CA ALA A 223 0.54 9.59 3.80
C ALA A 223 0.20 8.37 4.68
N VAL A 224 -0.81 7.58 4.30
CA VAL A 224 -1.16 6.36 5.05
C VAL A 224 -0.07 5.30 4.95
N LYS A 225 0.57 5.10 3.78
CA LYS A 225 1.71 4.18 3.65
C LYS A 225 2.84 4.59 4.57
N ARG A 226 3.25 5.87 4.50
CA ARG A 226 4.35 6.44 5.29
C ARG A 226 4.09 6.31 6.79
N GLU A 227 2.89 6.64 7.25
CA GLU A 227 2.55 6.52 8.68
C GLU A 227 2.49 5.06 9.15
N ALA A 228 1.95 4.15 8.33
CA ALA A 228 1.90 2.72 8.67
C ALA A 228 3.30 2.12 8.79
N LEU A 229 4.19 2.39 7.83
CA LEU A 229 5.58 1.94 7.86
C LEU A 229 6.35 2.54 9.05
N ARG A 230 6.16 3.84 9.32
CA ARG A 230 6.77 4.52 10.47
C ARG A 230 6.35 3.87 11.79
N ARG A 231 5.06 3.55 11.97
CA ARG A 231 4.55 2.85 13.16
C ARG A 231 5.03 1.41 13.26
N ALA A 232 5.29 0.76 12.13
CA ALA A 232 5.87 -0.59 12.08
C ALA A 232 7.40 -0.60 12.29
N GLY A 233 8.04 0.56 12.40
CA GLY A 233 9.50 0.65 12.50
C GLY A 233 10.23 0.27 11.20
N VAL A 234 9.54 0.31 10.06
CA VAL A 234 10.11 -0.06 8.76
C VAL A 234 10.55 1.21 8.01
N PRO A 235 11.82 1.30 7.57
CA PRO A 235 12.28 2.42 6.78
C PRO A 235 11.64 2.44 5.39
N LEU A 236 11.30 3.63 4.92
CA LEU A 236 10.79 3.90 3.58
C LEU A 236 11.82 4.72 2.79
N ILE A 237 12.19 4.24 1.61
CA ILE A 237 13.05 4.96 0.66
C ILE A 237 12.18 5.41 -0.52
N GLU A 238 12.15 6.71 -0.77
CA GLU A 238 11.48 7.29 -1.94
C GLU A 238 12.55 7.58 -3.00
N ILE A 239 12.41 6.96 -4.17
CA ILE A 239 13.38 7.07 -5.26
C ILE A 239 12.81 7.98 -6.35
N GLU A 240 13.50 9.08 -6.58
CA GLU A 240 13.20 10.01 -7.67
C GLU A 240 13.74 9.50 -9.01
N PRO A 241 13.14 9.86 -10.15
CA PRO A 241 13.63 9.47 -11.47
C PRO A 241 15.06 9.96 -11.78
N THR A 242 15.52 10.96 -11.04
CA THR A 242 16.85 11.56 -11.15
C THR A 242 17.93 10.79 -10.40
N PHE A 243 17.56 9.83 -9.53
CA PHE A 243 18.54 9.06 -8.76
C PHE A 243 19.42 8.22 -9.69
N THR A 244 20.72 8.32 -9.48
CA THR A 244 21.69 7.45 -10.12
C THR A 244 21.84 6.15 -9.33
N LYS A 245 22.47 5.15 -9.95
CA LYS A 245 22.73 3.87 -9.27
C LYS A 245 23.54 4.04 -7.95
N PRO A 246 24.60 4.88 -7.90
CA PRO A 246 25.25 5.22 -6.63
C PRO A 246 24.33 5.84 -5.58
N ASP A 247 23.39 6.72 -5.98
CA ASP A 247 22.44 7.33 -5.05
C ASP A 247 21.50 6.28 -4.44
N ILE A 248 21.02 5.35 -5.26
CA ILE A 248 20.19 4.21 -4.83
C ILE A 248 20.98 3.34 -3.86
N GLU A 249 22.24 3.00 -4.17
CA GLU A 249 23.09 2.21 -3.28
C GLU A 249 23.31 2.91 -1.94
N ALA A 250 23.62 4.20 -1.95
CA ALA A 250 23.82 4.99 -0.74
C ALA A 250 22.55 5.05 0.13
N ALA A 251 21.38 5.19 -0.49
CA ALA A 251 20.10 5.14 0.21
C ALA A 251 19.86 3.78 0.85
N LEU A 252 20.08 2.68 0.11
CA LEU A 252 19.90 1.33 0.63
C LEU A 252 20.86 1.04 1.80
N ARG A 253 22.14 1.41 1.68
CA ARG A 253 23.14 1.22 2.75
C ARG A 253 22.81 1.95 4.04
N ARG A 254 22.09 3.09 3.96
CA ARG A 254 21.68 3.85 5.15
C ARG A 254 20.62 3.12 5.97
N HIS A 255 19.77 2.32 5.31
CA HIS A 255 18.57 1.75 5.92
C HIS A 255 18.65 0.23 6.11
N LEU A 256 19.48 -0.48 5.36
CA LEU A 256 19.70 -1.91 5.53
C LEU A 256 20.87 -2.13 6.51
N PRO A 257 20.65 -2.82 7.64
CA PRO A 257 21.73 -3.12 8.57
C PRO A 257 22.80 -3.97 7.87
N ALA A 258 24.06 -3.72 8.19
CA ALA A 258 25.15 -4.62 7.79
C ALA A 258 24.80 -6.03 8.27
N ALA A 259 24.92 -7.02 7.38
CA ALA A 259 24.53 -8.39 7.67
C ALA A 259 25.06 -8.84 9.04
N GLN A 260 24.15 -9.04 10.01
CA GLN A 260 24.54 -9.68 11.27
C GLN A 260 25.04 -11.07 10.90
N LYS A 261 26.32 -11.33 11.19
CA LYS A 261 26.88 -12.68 11.11
C LYS A 261 26.08 -13.55 12.09
N ALA A 262 25.36 -14.51 11.52
CA ALA A 262 24.81 -15.64 12.28
C ALA A 262 25.97 -16.50 12.79
#